data_AF-A0A6J4XJ22-F1
#
_entry.id   AF-A0A6J4XJ22-F1
#
_cell.length_a   1.000
_cell.length_b   1.000
_cell.length_c   1.000
_cell.angle_alpha   90.00
_cell.angle_beta   90.00
_cell.angle_gamma   90.00
#
_symmetry.space_group_name_H-M   'P 1'
#
loop_
_entity.id
_entity.type
_entity.pdbx_description
1 polymer ?
#
loop_
_entity_poly.entity_id
_entity_poly.type
_entity_poly.pdbx_seq_one_letter_code
_entity_poly.pdbx_strand_id
1 'polypeptide(L)'
;CDNMRFAGHGVVDGALREKLCWPQALVYPLPDEFSAVDGAMLEPLGVALHALSLGHVLPGMSVGIFGCGPIGLMLVQLARAAGAAKIIATDRLANRLDAARSFGATSTIMAHGSQENEELDAVTNGEGIDIAFEAAGENEAVESAILATRPGRQVILIGIPDDDRTVFPASVARRKGLTLKLVRRMKHTYPRAIQMVQNGIVDVRSLVTHRFPLSE
;
A
#
# COMPACT_ATOMS: atom_id res chain seq x y z
N CYS A 1 10.29 -18.74 2.51
CA CYS A 1 10.07 -19.90 1.63
C CYS A 1 10.87 -19.62 0.38
N ASP A 2 11.93 -20.38 0.19
CA ASP A 2 12.91 -20.12 -0.88
C ASP A 2 12.47 -20.77 -2.19
N ASN A 3 11.62 -21.80 -2.11
CA ASN A 3 11.02 -22.52 -3.24
C ASN A 3 9.62 -21.98 -3.61
N MET A 4 9.35 -20.69 -3.36
CA MET A 4 8.03 -20.11 -3.55
C MET A 4 7.72 -19.88 -5.03
N ARG A 5 6.66 -20.49 -5.53
CA ARG A 5 6.11 -20.30 -6.89
C ARG A 5 5.00 -19.25 -6.88
N PHE A 6 4.89 -18.45 -7.95
CA PHE A 6 3.88 -17.39 -8.08
C PHE A 6 3.35 -17.36 -9.52
N ALA A 7 2.03 -17.38 -9.69
CA ALA A 7 1.42 -17.35 -11.01
C ALA A 7 1.76 -16.04 -11.73
N GLY A 8 2.11 -16.13 -13.01
CA GLY A 8 2.41 -14.97 -13.85
C GLY A 8 3.77 -14.33 -13.57
N HIS A 9 4.69 -15.05 -12.92
CA HIS A 9 6.03 -14.54 -12.65
C HIS A 9 7.11 -15.60 -12.91
N GLY A 10 8.19 -15.18 -13.57
CA GLY A 10 9.33 -16.03 -13.89
C GLY A 10 8.91 -17.16 -14.83
N VAL A 11 9.01 -18.41 -14.35
CA VAL A 11 8.74 -19.62 -15.14
C VAL A 11 7.36 -20.23 -14.90
N VAL A 12 6.48 -19.55 -14.17
CA VAL A 12 5.13 -20.06 -13.85
C VAL A 12 4.09 -19.20 -14.55
N ASP A 13 3.36 -19.81 -15.48
CA ASP A 13 2.29 -19.14 -16.22
C ASP A 13 1.22 -18.52 -15.30
N GLY A 14 0.61 -17.45 -15.79
CA GLY A 14 -0.38 -16.66 -15.06
C GLY A 14 -1.83 -16.86 -15.51
N ALA A 15 -2.66 -15.91 -15.09
CA ALA A 15 -4.11 -15.93 -15.30
C ALA A 15 -4.59 -15.18 -16.56
N LEU A 16 -3.69 -14.67 -17.42
CA LEU A 16 -4.05 -14.08 -18.72
C LEU A 16 -4.42 -15.17 -19.74
N ARG A 17 -5.53 -15.88 -19.47
CA ARG A 17 -6.05 -17.02 -20.24
C ARG A 17 -7.50 -17.30 -19.84
N GLU A 18 -8.24 -18.01 -20.69
CA GLU A 18 -9.66 -18.29 -20.43
C GLU A 18 -9.89 -19.30 -19.29
N LYS A 19 -8.95 -20.24 -19.07
CA LYS A 19 -9.06 -21.30 -18.05
C LYS A 19 -7.70 -21.60 -17.45
N LEU A 20 -7.62 -21.75 -16.13
CA LEU A 20 -6.39 -22.07 -15.39
C LEU A 20 -6.67 -23.22 -14.40
N CYS A 21 -5.85 -24.28 -14.45
CA CYS A 21 -5.84 -25.29 -13.41
C CYS A 21 -5.06 -24.77 -12.20
N TRP A 22 -5.63 -24.86 -11.00
CA TRP A 22 -5.00 -24.32 -9.79
C TRP A 22 -5.07 -25.30 -8.61
N PRO A 23 -4.07 -25.34 -7.71
CA PRO A 23 -4.12 -26.18 -6.52
C PRO A 23 -5.30 -25.79 -5.63
N GLN A 24 -6.16 -26.75 -5.29
CA GLN A 24 -7.37 -26.53 -4.49
C GLN A 24 -7.09 -25.79 -3.17
N ALA A 25 -5.98 -26.10 -2.50
CA ALA A 25 -5.59 -25.46 -1.24
C ALA A 25 -5.28 -23.95 -1.35
N LEU A 26 -5.14 -23.43 -2.57
CA LEU A 26 -4.90 -22.02 -2.87
C LEU A 26 -6.13 -21.32 -3.47
N VAL A 27 -7.26 -22.03 -3.58
CA VAL A 27 -8.53 -21.49 -4.08
C VAL A 27 -9.42 -21.15 -2.89
N TYR A 28 -9.94 -19.93 -2.86
CA TYR A 28 -10.85 -19.46 -1.83
C TYR A 28 -12.24 -19.24 -2.45
N PRO A 29 -13.31 -19.78 -1.84
CA PRO A 29 -14.67 -19.51 -2.31
C PRO A 29 -14.99 -18.03 -2.09
N LEU A 30 -15.61 -17.42 -3.09
CA LEU A 30 -16.11 -16.06 -3.01
C LEU A 30 -17.62 -16.07 -2.75
N PRO A 31 -18.16 -15.07 -2.03
CA PRO A 31 -19.61 -14.88 -1.92
C PRO A 31 -20.26 -14.71 -3.30
N ASP A 32 -21.51 -15.14 -3.46
CA ASP A 32 -22.23 -15.09 -4.74
C ASP A 32 -22.41 -13.64 -5.25
N GLU A 33 -22.46 -12.66 -4.34
CA GLU A 33 -22.57 -11.24 -4.66
C GLU A 33 -21.25 -10.60 -5.17
N PHE A 34 -20.13 -11.32 -5.12
CA PHE A 34 -18.86 -10.79 -5.63
C PHE A 34 -18.83 -10.82 -7.15
N SER A 35 -18.50 -9.67 -7.73
CA SER A 35 -18.14 -9.58 -9.14
C SER A 35 -16.72 -10.13 -9.39
N ALA A 36 -16.39 -10.38 -10.65
CA ALA A 36 -15.03 -10.76 -11.04
C ALA A 36 -13.98 -9.70 -10.63
N VAL A 37 -14.35 -8.41 -10.58
CA VAL A 37 -13.47 -7.35 -10.11
C VAL A 37 -13.18 -7.45 -8.63
N ASP A 38 -14.20 -7.78 -7.83
CA ASP A 38 -14.02 -7.96 -6.39
C ASP A 38 -13.01 -9.06 -6.14
N GLY A 39 -13.16 -10.21 -6.81
CA GLY A 39 -12.23 -11.33 -6.72
C GLY A 39 -10.81 -10.98 -7.20
N ALA A 40 -10.68 -10.31 -8.34
CA ALA A 40 -9.37 -9.95 -8.91
C ALA A 40 -8.57 -8.99 -8.01
N MET A 41 -9.26 -8.11 -7.29
CA MET A 41 -8.62 -7.12 -6.41
C MET A 41 -8.27 -7.66 -5.02
N LEU A 42 -8.64 -8.90 -4.67
CA LEU A 42 -8.30 -9.50 -3.38
C LEU A 42 -6.80 -9.74 -3.20
N GLU A 43 -6.08 -10.08 -4.28
CA GLU A 43 -4.62 -10.27 -4.26
C GLU A 43 -3.89 -8.96 -3.88
N PRO A 44 -4.09 -7.83 -4.59
CA PRO A 44 -3.39 -6.60 -4.23
C PRO A 44 -3.88 -6.03 -2.89
N LEU A 45 -5.15 -6.25 -2.51
CA LEU A 45 -5.61 -5.93 -1.15
C LEU A 45 -4.87 -6.76 -0.10
N GLY A 46 -4.58 -8.02 -0.39
CA GLY A 46 -3.78 -8.87 0.48
C GLY A 46 -2.37 -8.34 0.70
N VAL A 47 -1.73 -7.75 -0.32
CA VAL A 47 -0.44 -7.07 -0.17
C VAL A 47 -0.56 -5.88 0.78
N ALA A 48 -1.58 -5.02 0.58
CA ALA A 48 -1.84 -3.88 1.45
C ALA A 48 -2.14 -4.31 2.91
N LEU A 49 -2.90 -5.38 3.11
CA LEU A 49 -3.15 -5.96 4.44
C LEU A 49 -1.88 -6.49 5.10
N HIS A 50 -1.00 -7.14 4.32
CA HIS A 50 0.27 -7.60 4.85
C HIS A 50 1.16 -6.42 5.27
N ALA A 51 1.25 -5.38 4.43
CA ALA A 51 1.96 -4.16 4.77
C ALA A 51 1.42 -3.52 6.06
N LEU A 52 0.11 -3.31 6.16
CA LEU A 52 -0.55 -2.77 7.35
C LEU A 52 -0.21 -3.58 8.61
N SER A 53 -0.22 -4.92 8.50
CA SER A 53 0.12 -5.80 9.64
C SER A 53 1.56 -5.62 10.13
N LEU A 54 2.50 -5.29 9.25
CA LEU A 54 3.89 -5.03 9.60
C LEU A 54 4.07 -3.67 10.26
N GLY A 55 3.22 -2.70 9.93
CA GLY A 55 3.21 -1.37 10.54
C GLY A 55 2.61 -1.32 11.94
N HIS A 56 1.81 -2.31 12.35
CA HIS A 56 1.14 -2.31 13.66
C HIS A 56 0.41 -1.00 13.97
N VAL A 57 -0.34 -0.48 13.00
CA VAL A 57 -1.10 0.77 13.15
C VAL A 57 -2.10 0.62 14.30
N LEU A 58 -2.04 1.55 15.24
CA LEU A 58 -2.95 1.63 16.38
C LEU A 58 -3.88 2.84 16.25
N PRO A 59 -5.07 2.79 16.87
CA PRO A 59 -5.95 3.95 16.94
C PRO A 59 -5.23 5.18 17.48
N GLY A 60 -5.46 6.34 16.85
CA GLY A 60 -4.83 7.61 17.25
C GLY A 60 -3.49 7.93 16.59
N MET A 61 -2.87 6.98 15.88
CA MET A 61 -1.57 7.21 15.23
C MET A 61 -1.66 8.09 13.97
N SER A 62 -0.54 8.73 13.62
CA SER A 62 -0.34 9.39 12.33
C SER A 62 0.29 8.43 11.30
N VAL A 63 -0.36 8.26 10.15
CA VAL A 63 0.09 7.37 9.08
C VAL A 63 0.40 8.18 7.81
N GLY A 64 1.56 7.92 7.23
CA GLY A 64 1.97 8.45 5.93
C GLY A 64 1.86 7.40 4.85
N ILE A 65 1.30 7.73 3.69
CA ILE A 65 1.23 6.88 2.50
C ILE A 65 1.93 7.63 1.37
N PHE A 66 3.12 7.17 1.00
CA PHE A 66 3.96 7.78 -0.03
C PHE A 66 3.78 6.98 -1.33
N GLY A 67 2.99 7.51 -2.25
CA GLY A 67 2.52 6.83 -3.46
C GLY A 67 1.06 6.37 -3.34
N CYS A 68 0.17 6.98 -4.13
CA CYS A 68 -1.27 6.74 -4.18
C CYS A 68 -1.68 5.90 -5.41
N GLY A 69 -0.87 4.91 -5.76
CA GLY A 69 -1.28 3.83 -6.67
C GLY A 69 -2.31 2.89 -6.01
N PRO A 70 -2.71 1.78 -6.69
CA PRO A 70 -3.72 0.87 -6.14
C PRO A 70 -3.43 0.38 -4.72
N ILE A 71 -2.18 -0.01 -4.43
CA ILE A 71 -1.77 -0.45 -3.08
C ILE A 71 -1.86 0.69 -2.07
N GLY A 72 -1.40 1.88 -2.41
CA GLY A 72 -1.45 3.07 -1.55
C GLY A 72 -2.88 3.49 -1.22
N LEU A 73 -3.77 3.50 -2.21
CA LEU A 73 -5.19 3.83 -2.00
C LEU A 73 -5.90 2.80 -1.12
N MET A 74 -5.56 1.51 -1.23
CA MET A 74 -6.05 0.52 -0.28
C MET A 74 -5.46 0.72 1.12
N LEU A 75 -4.18 1.12 1.23
CA LEU A 75 -3.58 1.45 2.53
C LEU A 75 -4.23 2.67 3.20
N VAL A 76 -4.67 3.67 2.44
CA VAL A 76 -5.47 4.80 2.98
C VAL A 76 -6.75 4.27 3.65
N GLN A 77 -7.52 3.43 2.95
CA GLN A 77 -8.75 2.84 3.49
C GLN A 77 -8.46 1.96 4.71
N LEU A 78 -7.41 1.15 4.64
CA LEU A 78 -7.00 0.27 5.73
C LEU A 78 -6.49 1.03 6.96
N ALA A 79 -5.75 2.12 6.79
CA ALA A 79 -5.29 2.98 7.88
C ALA A 79 -6.48 3.62 8.59
N ARG A 80 -7.47 4.09 7.83
CA ARG A 80 -8.74 4.60 8.38
C ARG A 80 -9.48 3.50 9.14
N ALA A 81 -9.62 2.31 8.58
CA ALA A 81 -10.26 1.17 9.25
C ALA A 81 -9.51 0.72 10.52
N ALA A 82 -8.19 0.93 10.58
CA ALA A 82 -7.36 0.67 11.76
C ALA A 82 -7.46 1.77 12.85
N GLY A 83 -8.15 2.88 12.57
CA GLY A 83 -8.36 3.97 13.52
C GLY A 83 -7.24 5.03 13.54
N ALA A 84 -6.41 5.11 12.50
CA ALA A 84 -5.43 6.19 12.38
C ALA A 84 -6.13 7.57 12.47
N ALA A 85 -5.58 8.47 13.29
CA ALA A 85 -6.17 9.81 13.50
C ALA A 85 -5.76 10.79 12.40
N LYS A 86 -4.54 10.63 11.85
CA LYS A 86 -4.05 11.39 10.71
C LYS A 86 -3.61 10.42 9.62
N ILE A 87 -4.06 10.64 8.40
CA ILE A 87 -3.73 9.84 7.23
C ILE A 87 -3.26 10.81 6.15
N ILE A 88 -1.94 10.93 6.00
CA ILE A 88 -1.31 11.85 5.07
C ILE A 88 -0.91 11.05 3.82
N ALA A 89 -1.45 11.41 2.66
CA ALA A 89 -1.16 10.72 1.41
C ALA A 89 -0.39 11.63 0.45
N THR A 90 0.68 11.12 -0.16
CA THR A 90 1.49 11.86 -1.13
C THR A 90 1.56 11.13 -2.46
N ASP A 91 1.55 11.88 -3.56
CA ASP A 91 1.68 11.37 -4.93
C ASP A 91 2.06 12.53 -5.86
N ARG A 92 2.61 12.21 -7.03
CA ARG A 92 2.95 13.18 -8.08
C ARG A 92 1.74 13.55 -8.94
N LEU A 93 0.64 12.79 -8.86
CA LEU A 93 -0.55 12.95 -9.69
C LEU A 93 -1.76 13.44 -8.87
N ALA A 94 -2.28 14.62 -9.22
CA ALA A 94 -3.38 15.25 -8.51
C ALA A 94 -4.65 14.37 -8.44
N ASN A 95 -4.99 13.67 -9.53
CA ASN A 95 -6.15 12.78 -9.57
C ASN A 95 -6.03 11.60 -8.59
N ARG A 96 -4.81 11.14 -8.29
CA ARG A 96 -4.60 10.09 -7.27
C ARG A 96 -4.74 10.64 -5.86
N LEU A 97 -4.34 11.89 -5.63
CA LEU A 97 -4.61 12.58 -4.36
C LEU A 97 -6.11 12.82 -4.15
N ASP A 98 -6.84 13.19 -5.20
CA ASP A 98 -8.31 13.30 -5.12
C ASP A 98 -8.96 11.97 -4.73
N ALA A 99 -8.49 10.87 -5.35
CA ALA A 99 -8.91 9.52 -4.95
C ALA A 99 -8.56 9.24 -3.48
N ALA A 100 -7.34 9.54 -3.04
CA ALA A 100 -6.93 9.35 -1.65
C ALA A 100 -7.82 10.12 -0.66
N ARG A 101 -8.18 11.38 -0.96
CA ARG A 101 -9.15 12.16 -0.16
C ARG A 101 -10.49 11.43 -0.06
N SER A 102 -11.03 10.98 -1.20
CA SER A 102 -12.31 10.28 -1.24
C SER A 102 -12.31 8.97 -0.44
N PHE A 103 -11.16 8.31 -0.34
CA PHE A 103 -10.98 7.07 0.43
C PHE A 103 -10.69 7.30 1.92
N GLY A 104 -10.47 8.54 2.35
CA GLY A 104 -10.34 8.91 3.76
C GLY A 104 -8.96 9.40 4.19
N ALA A 105 -8.09 9.80 3.26
CA ALA A 105 -6.92 10.58 3.63
C ALA A 105 -7.36 11.91 4.29
N THR A 106 -6.80 12.22 5.46
CA THR A 106 -7.10 13.46 6.19
C THR A 106 -6.34 14.65 5.62
N SER A 107 -5.22 14.38 4.95
CA SER A 107 -4.40 15.37 4.27
C SER A 107 -3.76 14.74 3.04
N THR A 108 -3.54 15.54 2.02
CA THR A 108 -2.90 15.10 0.78
C THR A 108 -1.91 16.13 0.31
N ILE A 109 -0.73 15.71 -0.12
CA ILE A 109 0.37 16.58 -0.47
C ILE A 109 0.88 16.17 -1.85
N MET A 110 1.11 17.15 -2.72
CA MET A 110 1.75 16.91 -4.01
C MET A 110 3.24 16.63 -3.78
N ALA A 111 3.72 15.50 -4.28
CA ALA A 111 5.10 15.07 -4.08
C ALA A 111 6.07 15.89 -4.96
N HIS A 112 6.69 16.91 -4.35
CA HIS A 112 7.57 17.87 -5.01
C HIS A 112 8.80 18.23 -4.15
N GLY A 113 9.67 17.26 -3.85
CA GLY A 113 10.99 17.52 -3.27
C GLY A 113 10.92 18.22 -1.90
N SER A 114 11.67 19.32 -1.72
CA SER A 114 11.77 19.99 -0.41
C SER A 114 10.44 20.55 0.11
N GLN A 115 9.55 20.99 -0.78
CA GLN A 115 8.26 21.55 -0.41
C GLN A 115 7.34 20.49 0.24
N GLU A 116 7.41 19.24 -0.22
CA GLU A 116 6.66 18.13 0.37
C GLU A 116 7.01 17.95 1.85
N ASN A 117 8.29 18.07 2.22
CA ASN A 117 8.73 17.91 3.61
C ASN A 117 8.23 19.04 4.52
N GLU A 118 8.20 20.29 4.04
CA GLU A 118 7.66 21.42 4.80
C GLU A 118 6.15 21.27 5.03
N GLU A 119 5.42 20.82 4.01
CA GLU A 119 3.99 20.54 4.12
C GLU A 119 3.73 19.36 5.09
N LEU A 120 4.56 18.31 5.03
CA LEU A 120 4.49 17.17 5.96
C LEU A 120 4.73 17.60 7.42
N ASP A 121 5.72 18.45 7.68
CA ASP A 121 5.96 19.00 9.00
C ASP A 121 4.77 19.85 9.47
N ALA A 122 4.20 20.68 8.59
CA ALA A 122 3.03 21.50 8.92
C ALA A 122 1.81 20.66 9.30
N VAL A 123 1.43 19.63 8.52
CA VAL A 123 0.24 18.79 8.82
C VAL A 123 0.45 17.86 10.02
N THR A 124 1.70 17.54 10.34
CA THR A 124 2.05 16.78 11.54
C THR A 124 2.33 17.66 12.76
N ASN A 125 2.24 18.98 12.64
CA ASN A 125 2.62 19.94 13.70
C ASN A 125 4.06 19.74 14.20
N GLY A 126 4.97 19.30 13.32
CA GLY A 126 6.36 18.97 13.64
C GLY A 126 6.55 17.69 14.46
N GLU A 127 5.47 16.95 14.79
CA GLU A 127 5.57 15.69 15.53
C GLU A 127 6.05 14.53 14.63
N GLY A 128 5.89 14.67 13.32
CA GLY A 128 6.17 13.64 12.32
C GLY A 128 5.17 12.48 12.33
N ILE A 129 5.53 11.43 11.59
CA ILE A 129 4.65 10.29 11.28
C ILE A 129 4.99 9.07 12.14
N ASP A 130 3.96 8.40 12.69
CA ASP A 130 4.12 7.14 13.44
C ASP A 130 4.52 5.97 12.56
N ILE A 131 3.86 5.80 11.41
CA ILE A 131 4.11 4.72 10.47
C ILE A 131 4.06 5.29 9.06
N ALA A 132 5.15 5.19 8.32
CA ALA A 132 5.19 5.50 6.90
C ALA A 132 5.07 4.22 6.07
N PHE A 133 4.18 4.22 5.09
CA PHE A 133 4.08 3.21 4.05
C PHE A 133 4.55 3.81 2.73
N GLU A 134 5.63 3.28 2.18
CA GLU A 134 6.18 3.68 0.89
C GLU A 134 5.71 2.68 -0.18
N ALA A 135 4.91 3.14 -1.13
CA ALA A 135 4.25 2.32 -2.15
C ALA A 135 4.47 2.83 -3.59
N ALA A 136 5.37 3.79 -3.79
CA ALA A 136 5.76 4.32 -5.09
C ALA A 136 6.92 3.55 -5.72
N GLY A 137 7.88 3.06 -4.92
CA GLY A 137 9.10 2.39 -5.39
C GLY A 137 10.23 3.36 -5.76
N GLU A 138 10.00 4.65 -5.60
CA GLU A 138 10.93 5.71 -6.02
C GLU A 138 11.83 6.15 -4.85
N ASN A 139 13.11 6.43 -5.14
CA ASN A 139 14.07 6.85 -4.11
C ASN A 139 13.63 8.13 -3.39
N GLU A 140 13.03 9.09 -4.09
CA GLU A 140 12.53 10.32 -3.48
C GLU A 140 11.36 10.06 -2.53
N ALA A 141 10.51 9.08 -2.82
CA ALA A 141 9.41 8.69 -1.95
C ALA A 141 9.94 8.01 -0.67
N VAL A 142 10.95 7.15 -0.82
CA VAL A 142 11.64 6.50 0.32
C VAL A 142 12.34 7.54 1.20
N GLU A 143 13.03 8.50 0.59
CA GLU A 143 13.66 9.60 1.32
C GLU A 143 12.63 10.42 2.09
N SER A 144 11.54 10.83 1.45
CA SER A 144 10.46 11.60 2.08
C SER A 144 9.81 10.82 3.23
N ALA A 145 9.57 9.52 3.06
CA ALA A 145 9.08 8.64 4.13
C ALA A 145 10.02 8.62 5.34
N ILE A 146 11.32 8.55 5.13
CA ILE A 146 12.34 8.55 6.19
C ILE A 146 12.46 9.92 6.88
N LEU A 147 12.38 11.00 6.10
CA LEU A 147 12.43 12.37 6.62
C LEU A 147 11.19 12.71 7.44
N ALA A 148 10.00 12.26 7.04
CA ALA A 148 8.75 12.53 7.73
C ALA A 148 8.51 11.61 8.94
N THR A 149 9.07 10.39 8.95
CA THR A 149 8.90 9.45 10.06
C THR A 149 9.64 9.94 11.30
N ARG A 150 8.97 9.99 12.45
CA ARG A 150 9.56 10.49 13.70
C ARG A 150 10.54 9.49 14.34
N PRO A 151 11.40 9.92 15.28
CA PRO A 151 12.35 9.01 15.93
C PRO A 151 11.69 7.78 16.58
N GLY A 152 12.35 6.61 16.49
CA GLY A 152 11.93 5.34 17.06
C GLY A 152 10.78 4.63 16.32
N ARG A 153 10.36 5.14 15.17
CA ARG A 153 9.21 4.65 14.41
C ARG A 153 9.60 3.85 13.17
N GLN A 154 8.59 3.43 12.39
CA GLN A 154 8.76 2.44 11.32
C GLN A 154 8.46 3.00 9.94
N VAL A 155 9.27 2.59 8.97
CA VAL A 155 9.02 2.77 7.54
C VAL A 155 8.80 1.38 6.94
N ILE A 156 7.65 1.19 6.32
CA ILE A 156 7.27 -0.04 5.63
C ILE A 156 7.48 0.21 4.15
N LEU A 157 8.39 -0.53 3.53
CA LEU A 157 8.76 -0.40 2.12
C LEU A 157 8.01 -1.47 1.31
N ILE A 158 7.07 -1.03 0.48
CA ILE A 158 6.21 -1.87 -0.37
C ILE A 158 6.57 -1.69 -1.85
N GLY A 159 6.90 -0.46 -2.24
CA GLY A 159 7.31 -0.13 -3.60
C GLY A 159 8.51 -0.96 -4.04
N ILE A 160 8.48 -1.40 -5.30
CA ILE A 160 9.60 -2.11 -5.92
C ILE A 160 10.32 -1.08 -6.79
N PRO A 161 11.61 -0.81 -6.57
CA PRO A 161 12.37 0.09 -7.42
C PRO A 161 12.54 -0.47 -8.83
N ASP A 162 12.61 0.43 -9.82
CA ASP A 162 12.90 0.05 -11.21
C ASP A 162 14.34 -0.45 -11.38
N ASP A 163 15.28 0.06 -10.56
CA ASP A 163 16.65 -0.45 -10.45
C ASP A 163 16.76 -1.46 -9.28
N ASP A 164 17.83 -2.26 -9.22
CA ASP A 164 18.10 -3.19 -8.11
C ASP A 164 18.60 -2.47 -6.83
N ARG A 165 18.20 -1.20 -6.65
CA ARG A 165 18.71 -0.32 -5.61
C ARG A 165 17.64 0.62 -5.08
N THR A 166 17.53 0.67 -3.77
CA THR A 166 16.83 1.71 -3.03
C THR A 166 17.84 2.55 -2.25
N VAL A 167 17.78 3.87 -2.41
CA VAL A 167 18.71 4.83 -1.80
C VAL A 167 17.95 5.78 -0.88
N PHE A 168 18.56 6.09 0.26
CA PHE A 168 18.02 7.07 1.21
C PHE A 168 19.11 7.65 2.11
N PRO A 169 18.83 8.77 2.83
CA PRO A 169 19.76 9.35 3.82
C PRO A 169 20.01 8.43 5.03
N ALA A 170 20.97 7.51 4.92
CA ALA A 170 21.28 6.53 5.97
C ALA A 170 21.62 7.17 7.33
N SER A 171 22.27 8.34 7.32
CA SER A 171 22.61 9.08 8.55
C SER A 171 21.36 9.57 9.30
N VAL A 172 20.28 9.90 8.59
CA VAL A 172 19.00 10.32 9.19
C VAL A 172 18.28 9.11 9.76
N ALA A 173 18.10 8.05 8.97
CA ALA A 173 17.44 6.83 9.41
C ALA A 173 18.11 6.25 10.67
N ARG A 174 19.45 6.22 10.70
CA ARG A 174 20.23 5.76 11.85
C ARG A 174 20.06 6.67 13.08
N ARG A 175 20.17 8.00 12.93
CA ARG A 175 20.03 8.94 14.06
C ARG A 175 18.65 8.91 14.68
N LYS A 176 17.62 8.73 13.87
CA LYS A 176 16.24 8.56 14.32
C LYS A 176 15.97 7.18 14.91
N GLY A 177 16.84 6.20 14.74
CA GLY A 177 16.61 4.82 15.19
C GLY A 177 15.40 4.19 14.51
N LEU A 178 15.22 4.43 13.20
CA LEU A 178 14.07 3.91 12.46
C LEU A 178 14.17 2.40 12.25
N THR A 179 13.01 1.74 12.26
CA THR A 179 12.89 0.34 11.78
C THR A 179 12.39 0.35 10.35
N LEU A 180 13.16 -0.18 9.42
CA LEU A 180 12.75 -0.36 8.02
C LEU A 180 12.31 -1.81 7.82
N LYS A 181 11.08 -2.03 7.33
CA LYS A 181 10.55 -3.36 7.04
C LYS A 181 10.20 -3.47 5.57
N LEU A 182 10.69 -4.51 4.91
CA LEU A 182 10.39 -4.81 3.52
C LEU A 182 9.13 -5.67 3.42
N VAL A 183 8.25 -5.35 2.48
CA VAL A 183 7.06 -6.14 2.16
C VAL A 183 7.35 -7.00 0.95
N ARG A 184 7.05 -8.30 1.07
CA ARG A 184 7.13 -9.23 -0.05
C ARG A 184 5.80 -9.96 -0.18
N ARG A 185 5.06 -9.64 -1.24
CA ARG A 185 3.76 -10.26 -1.55
C ARG A 185 2.79 -10.13 -0.37
N MET A 186 1.99 -11.16 -0.17
CA MET A 186 1.05 -11.30 0.94
C MET A 186 1.18 -12.68 1.59
N LYS A 187 0.61 -12.81 2.79
CA LYS A 187 0.52 -14.08 3.52
C LYS A 187 -0.92 -14.61 3.50
N HIS A 188 -1.37 -15.27 4.56
CA HIS A 188 -2.74 -15.80 4.70
C HIS A 188 -3.78 -14.68 4.88
N THR A 189 -3.97 -13.85 3.85
CA THR A 189 -4.78 -12.63 3.90
C THR A 189 -6.15 -12.78 3.24
N TYR A 190 -6.34 -13.74 2.33
CA TYR A 190 -7.58 -13.90 1.56
C TYR A 190 -8.87 -13.94 2.40
N PRO A 191 -8.98 -14.78 3.47
CA PRO A 191 -10.21 -14.80 4.27
C PRO A 191 -10.56 -13.43 4.85
N ARG A 192 -9.56 -12.68 5.32
CA ARG A 192 -9.75 -11.33 5.86
C ARG A 192 -10.07 -10.33 4.75
N ALA A 193 -9.39 -10.40 3.60
CA ALA A 193 -9.64 -9.53 2.46
C ALA A 193 -11.09 -9.66 1.97
N ILE A 194 -11.58 -10.91 1.81
CA ILE A 194 -12.97 -11.20 1.43
C ILE A 194 -13.94 -10.56 2.42
N GLN A 195 -13.75 -10.78 3.72
CA GLN A 195 -14.61 -10.20 4.76
C GLN A 195 -14.61 -8.67 4.74
N MET A 196 -13.47 -8.03 4.50
CA MET A 196 -13.37 -6.57 4.48
C MET A 196 -14.07 -5.95 3.26
N VAL A 197 -13.97 -6.59 2.09
CA VAL A 197 -14.70 -6.16 0.89
C VAL A 197 -16.19 -6.42 1.03
N GLN A 198 -16.58 -7.60 1.51
CA GLN A 198 -17.99 -7.99 1.69
C GLN A 198 -18.73 -7.04 2.66
N ASN A 199 -18.05 -6.61 3.73
CA ASN A 199 -18.62 -5.69 4.72
C ASN A 199 -18.46 -4.20 4.34
N GLY A 200 -17.97 -3.89 3.14
CA GLY A 200 -17.79 -2.50 2.67
C GLY A 200 -16.73 -1.71 3.45
N ILE A 201 -15.83 -2.39 4.17
CA ILE A 201 -14.72 -1.74 4.90
C ILE A 201 -13.67 -1.23 3.91
N VAL A 202 -13.44 -1.97 2.82
CA VAL A 202 -12.56 -1.57 1.72
C VAL A 202 -13.34 -1.65 0.41
N ASP A 203 -13.41 -0.51 -0.28
CA ASP A 203 -13.89 -0.42 -1.65
C ASP A 203 -12.74 -0.72 -2.61
N VAL A 204 -12.83 -1.87 -3.28
CA VAL A 204 -11.92 -2.28 -4.34
C VAL A 204 -12.44 -1.96 -5.74
N ARG A 205 -13.74 -1.68 -5.89
CA ARG A 205 -14.39 -1.49 -7.19
C ARG A 205 -14.04 -0.14 -7.76
N SER A 206 -14.06 0.90 -6.93
CA SER A 206 -13.74 2.28 -7.34
C SER A 206 -12.26 2.49 -7.71
N LEU A 207 -11.40 1.50 -7.44
CA LEU A 207 -10.00 1.51 -7.87
C LEU A 207 -9.83 1.10 -9.34
N VAL A 208 -10.81 0.39 -9.91
CA VAL A 208 -10.74 -0.10 -11.29
C VAL A 208 -11.21 0.99 -12.24
N THR A 209 -10.28 1.50 -13.06
CA THR A 209 -10.55 2.61 -13.98
C THR A 209 -10.91 2.15 -15.40
N HIS A 210 -10.40 0.99 -15.83
CA HIS A 210 -10.57 0.47 -17.18
C HIS A 210 -10.74 -1.05 -17.18
N ARG A 211 -11.31 -1.57 -18.26
CA ARG A 211 -11.51 -3.01 -18.50
C ARG A 211 -11.18 -3.28 -19.96
N PHE A 212 -10.35 -4.28 -20.22
CA PHE A 212 -9.91 -4.66 -21.56
C PHE A 212 -10.19 -6.16 -21.79
N PRO A 213 -10.53 -6.58 -23.02
CA PRO A 213 -10.58 -7.99 -23.37
C PRO A 213 -9.18 -8.60 -23.38
N LEU A 214 -9.07 -9.93 -23.29
CA LEU A 214 -7.77 -10.63 -23.30
C LEU A 214 -6.97 -10.42 -24.61
N SER A 215 -7.63 -10.01 -25.70
CA SER A 215 -7.00 -9.78 -27.00
C SER A 215 -6.28 -8.44 -27.14
N GLU A 216 -6.43 -7.53 -26.17
CA GLU A 216 -5.80 -6.20 -26.11
C GLU A 216 -4.74 -6.17 -25.00
#